data_AF-A0A1G1XR60-F1
#
_entry.id   AF-A0A1G1XR60-F1
#
_cell.length_a   1.000
_cell.length_b   1.000
_cell.length_c   1.000
_cell.angle_alpha   90.00
_cell.angle_beta   90.00
_cell.angle_gamma   90.00
#
_symmetry.space_group_name_H-M   'P 1'
#
loop_
_entity.id
_entity.type
_entity.pdbx_description
1 polymer ?
#
loop_
_entity_poly.entity_id
_entity_poly.type
_entity_poly.pdbx_seq_one_letter_code
_entity_poly.pdbx_strand_id
1 'polypeptide(L)'
;MTTQKLILIILAVIILTAGATIAIIRFTTGEDTWLCQNDQWIKHGNPSSPMPTSPCGFDAYQPSENSNLNQTLPASENPNVKADFPKPNDELASPAQITGSARYWYFEASFPVKLLDENGKEIAAVPAQAQGDWMTDQFVPFKADLEFIVDKDQNGTLILMNDNPSGLPENEQKIEIPVKLKATETLVVKVFFGNEKKNPGAMDCSLVYPVERKIAKTQTIALASLNELIKGPTEEEKNQGYYSNINTWTTVNKVTIKDSAAYADFANSLEDQVGGSCRVAAIASQIRETLKQFPTVKNVVISINGRTEDILQP
;
A
#
# COMPACT_ATOMS: atom_id res chain seq x y z
N MET A 1 -30.07 61.73 17.08
CA MET A 1 -30.64 60.36 17.09
C MET A 1 -29.93 59.58 18.20
N THR A 2 -30.66 58.97 19.14
CA THR A 2 -30.04 58.32 20.32
C THR A 2 -29.22 57.10 19.91
N THR A 3 -28.13 56.82 20.63
CA THR A 3 -27.14 55.77 20.31
C THR A 3 -27.79 54.39 20.08
N GLN A 4 -28.86 54.09 20.82
CA GLN A 4 -29.66 52.87 20.64
C GLN A 4 -30.42 52.81 19.31
N LYS A 5 -30.95 53.93 18.82
CA LYS A 5 -31.59 54.01 17.49
C LYS A 5 -30.57 53.85 16.37
N LEU A 6 -29.34 54.34 16.57
CA LEU A 6 -28.26 54.19 15.59
C LEU A 6 -27.83 52.71 15.46
N ILE A 7 -27.70 51.98 16.58
CA ILE A 7 -27.33 50.55 16.56
C ILE A 7 -28.40 49.69 15.88
N LEU A 8 -29.69 49.94 16.17
CA LEU A 8 -30.79 49.21 15.53
C LEU A 8 -30.85 49.44 14.01
N ILE A 9 -30.56 50.66 13.55
CA ILE A 9 -30.48 50.97 12.12
C ILE A 9 -29.30 50.23 11.47
N ILE A 10 -28.13 50.21 12.12
CA ILE A 10 -26.95 49.50 11.59
C ILE A 10 -27.21 47.99 11.47
N LEU A 11 -27.81 47.36 12.50
CA LEU A 11 -28.16 45.94 12.45
C LEU A 11 -29.19 45.62 11.35
N ALA A 12 -30.21 46.47 11.19
CA ALA A 12 -31.20 46.31 10.12
C ALA A 12 -30.55 46.41 8.73
N VAL A 13 -29.61 47.33 8.54
CA VAL A 13 -28.85 47.48 7.30
C VAL A 13 -27.97 46.26 7.04
N ILE A 14 -27.26 45.75 8.06
CA ILE A 14 -26.41 44.55 7.92
C ILE A 14 -27.27 43.34 7.52
N ILE A 15 -28.41 43.12 8.16
CA ILE A 15 -29.31 42.00 7.83
C ILE A 15 -29.86 42.13 6.41
N LEU A 16 -30.25 43.33 5.98
CA LEU A 16 -30.71 43.59 4.61
C LEU A 16 -29.59 43.35 3.58
N THR A 17 -28.36 43.78 3.87
CA THR A 17 -27.22 43.57 2.96
C THR A 17 -26.80 42.10 2.90
N ALA A 18 -26.76 41.39 4.03
CA ALA A 18 -26.48 39.96 4.08
C ALA A 18 -27.55 39.14 3.33
N GLY A 19 -28.83 39.46 3.54
CA GLY A 19 -29.94 38.85 2.80
C GLY A 19 -29.88 39.10 1.30
N ALA A 20 -29.53 40.33 0.89
CA ALA A 20 -29.32 40.67 -0.52
C ALA A 20 -28.12 39.92 -1.12
N THR A 21 -27.01 39.77 -0.41
CA THR A 21 -25.84 39.01 -0.90
C THR A 21 -26.13 37.51 -1.04
N ILE A 22 -26.88 36.91 -0.11
CA ILE A 22 -27.27 35.49 -0.19
C ILE A 22 -28.28 35.26 -1.33
N ALA A 23 -29.20 36.20 -1.53
CA ALA A 23 -30.13 36.16 -2.67
C ALA A 23 -29.39 36.32 -4.01
N ILE A 24 -28.41 37.22 -4.10
CA ILE A 24 -27.60 37.39 -5.31
C ILE A 24 -26.78 36.13 -5.58
N ILE A 25 -26.11 35.55 -4.58
CA ILE A 25 -25.34 34.30 -4.76
C ILE A 25 -26.24 33.14 -5.22
N ARG A 26 -27.49 33.04 -4.74
CA ARG A 26 -28.44 32.01 -5.22
C ARG A 26 -29.05 32.29 -6.60
N PHE A 27 -29.01 33.53 -7.08
CA PHE A 27 -29.52 33.91 -8.40
C PHE A 27 -28.43 34.07 -9.47
N THR A 28 -27.14 34.00 -9.11
CA THR A 28 -26.02 34.15 -10.07
C THR A 28 -25.08 32.94 -10.17
N THR A 29 -25.38 31.81 -9.53
CA THR A 29 -24.68 30.55 -9.79
C THR A 29 -25.30 29.86 -11.00
N GLY A 30 -24.57 29.92 -12.13
CA GLY A 30 -25.01 29.46 -13.42
C GLY A 30 -25.18 27.96 -13.52
N GLU A 31 -26.28 27.57 -14.17
CA GLU A 31 -26.30 26.42 -15.05
C GLU A 31 -26.80 26.88 -16.43
N ASP A 32 -26.06 27.80 -17.06
CA ASP A 32 -26.24 28.17 -18.47
C ASP A 32 -25.59 27.08 -19.34
N THR A 33 -26.25 25.94 -19.44
CA THR A 33 -25.73 24.74 -20.11
C THR A 33 -26.81 24.02 -20.91
N TRP A 34 -26.41 23.08 -21.75
CA TRP A 34 -27.32 22.13 -22.38
C TRP A 34 -27.47 20.92 -21.47
N LEU A 35 -28.69 20.63 -21.04
CA LEU A 35 -28.99 19.48 -20.20
C LEU A 35 -29.61 18.38 -21.05
N CYS A 36 -29.15 17.14 -20.88
CA CYS A 36 -29.79 16.00 -21.51
C CYS A 36 -30.95 15.51 -20.65
N GLN A 37 -32.18 15.62 -21.15
CA GLN A 37 -33.38 15.09 -20.49
C GLN A 37 -34.29 14.45 -21.54
N ASN A 38 -34.74 13.22 -21.27
CA ASN A 38 -35.56 12.42 -22.19
C ASN A 38 -34.94 12.29 -23.59
N ASP A 39 -33.64 12.00 -23.65
CA ASP A 39 -32.85 11.84 -24.90
C ASP A 39 -32.85 13.07 -25.83
N GLN A 40 -33.12 14.26 -25.27
CA GLN A 40 -33.08 15.53 -25.99
C GLN A 40 -32.24 16.56 -25.24
N TRP A 41 -31.49 17.36 -26.01
CA TRP A 41 -30.82 18.54 -25.47
C TRP A 41 -31.84 19.62 -25.15
N ILE A 42 -32.03 19.87 -23.86
CA ILE A 42 -32.88 20.94 -23.37
C ILE A 42 -31.99 22.14 -23.03
N LYS A 43 -32.35 23.31 -23.55
CA LYS A 43 -31.68 24.56 -23.24
C LYS A 43 -31.98 24.94 -21.79
N HIS A 44 -30.96 25.03 -20.94
CA HIS A 44 -31.10 25.52 -19.57
C HIS A 44 -30.34 26.85 -19.44
N GLY A 45 -31.05 27.92 -19.08
CA GLY A 45 -30.50 29.27 -19.09
C GLY A 45 -30.20 29.78 -20.51
N ASN A 46 -29.05 30.46 -20.68
CA ASN A 46 -28.55 30.98 -21.96
C ASN A 46 -27.12 30.50 -22.25
N PRO A 47 -26.93 29.21 -22.61
CA PRO A 47 -25.60 28.69 -22.95
C PRO A 47 -24.99 29.48 -24.11
N SER A 48 -23.74 29.93 -23.94
CA SER A 48 -22.97 30.61 -24.97
C SER A 48 -22.47 29.65 -26.06
N SER A 49 -22.35 28.36 -25.73
CA SER A 49 -21.94 27.31 -26.66
C SER A 49 -23.11 26.87 -27.54
N PRO A 50 -22.89 26.59 -28.84
CA PRO A 50 -23.93 26.05 -29.70
C PRO A 50 -24.43 24.70 -29.17
N MET A 51 -25.68 24.37 -29.45
CA MET A 51 -26.26 23.08 -29.07
C MET A 51 -25.38 21.94 -29.60
N PRO A 52 -25.03 20.93 -28.77
CA PRO A 52 -24.27 19.79 -29.26
C PRO A 52 -25.03 19.09 -30.40
N THR A 53 -24.31 18.76 -31.47
CA THR A 53 -24.89 18.10 -32.66
C THR A 53 -25.02 16.59 -32.48
N SER A 54 -24.34 16.01 -31.49
CA SER A 54 -24.44 14.59 -31.15
C SER A 54 -25.71 14.34 -30.33
N PRO A 55 -26.47 13.27 -30.59
CA PRO A 55 -27.63 12.91 -29.77
C PRO A 55 -27.19 12.65 -28.32
N CYS A 56 -28.07 12.98 -27.38
CA CYS A 56 -27.84 12.79 -25.96
C CYS A 56 -28.78 11.69 -25.45
N GLY A 57 -28.36 10.94 -24.42
CA GLY A 57 -29.17 9.86 -23.86
C GLY A 57 -28.78 8.46 -24.35
N PHE A 58 -29.44 7.44 -23.80
CA PHE A 58 -28.93 6.06 -23.73
C PHE A 58 -28.87 5.33 -25.09
N ASP A 59 -29.43 5.93 -26.15
CA ASP A 59 -29.46 5.36 -27.51
C ASP A 59 -28.43 5.97 -28.48
N ALA A 60 -27.47 6.79 -28.01
CA ALA A 60 -26.35 7.28 -28.84
C ALA A 60 -25.24 6.24 -29.11
N TYR A 61 -25.45 4.96 -28.76
CA TYR A 61 -24.60 3.84 -29.16
C TYR A 61 -25.42 2.77 -29.88
N GLN A 62 -25.42 2.82 -31.21
CA GLN A 62 -25.86 1.71 -32.05
C GLN A 62 -24.60 1.12 -32.72
N PRO A 63 -24.10 -0.05 -32.33
CA PRO A 63 -22.99 -0.68 -33.03
C PRO A 63 -23.50 -1.18 -34.39
N SER A 64 -22.94 -0.65 -35.47
CA SER A 64 -23.11 -1.20 -36.80
C SER A 64 -22.60 -2.64 -36.82
N GLU A 65 -23.47 -3.58 -37.16
CA GLU A 65 -23.14 -4.99 -37.35
C GLU A 65 -22.02 -5.15 -38.39
N ASN A 66 -21.03 -5.97 -38.03
CA ASN A 66 -19.96 -6.51 -38.87
C ASN A 66 -18.76 -5.61 -39.18
N SER A 67 -17.92 -5.41 -38.16
CA SER A 67 -16.49 -5.72 -38.31
C SER A 67 -15.95 -6.28 -37.00
N ASN A 68 -15.18 -7.36 -37.11
CA ASN A 68 -14.68 -8.16 -35.99
C ASN A 68 -13.94 -7.33 -34.91
N LEU A 69 -14.64 -6.95 -33.84
CA LEU A 69 -14.06 -6.41 -32.60
C LEU A 69 -14.03 -7.45 -31.46
N ASN A 70 -14.05 -8.74 -31.80
CA ASN A 70 -13.54 -9.80 -30.92
C ASN A 70 -12.07 -10.07 -31.24
N GLN A 71 -11.27 -9.01 -31.25
CA GLN A 71 -9.85 -9.15 -31.00
C GLN A 71 -9.63 -8.50 -29.64
N THR A 72 -9.86 -9.29 -28.58
CA THR A 72 -9.20 -9.06 -27.30
C THR A 72 -7.72 -9.00 -27.65
N LEU A 73 -7.14 -7.80 -27.68
CA LEU A 73 -5.69 -7.67 -27.71
C LEU A 73 -5.18 -8.59 -26.61
N PRO A 74 -4.19 -9.47 -26.88
CA PRO A 74 -3.61 -10.24 -25.80
C PRO A 74 -3.26 -9.25 -24.69
N ALA A 75 -3.53 -9.61 -23.44
CA ALA A 75 -3.24 -8.77 -22.26
C ALA A 75 -1.76 -8.34 -22.16
N SER A 76 -0.93 -8.66 -23.15
CA SER A 76 0.44 -8.20 -23.36
C SER A 76 0.60 -6.88 -24.13
N GLU A 77 -0.44 -6.32 -24.76
CA GLU A 77 -0.32 -5.07 -25.54
C GLU A 77 -1.31 -3.99 -25.08
N ASN A 78 -0.85 -3.10 -24.19
CA ASN A 78 -1.56 -1.87 -23.80
C ASN A 78 -0.82 -0.66 -24.39
N PRO A 79 -1.52 0.33 -25.00
CA PRO A 79 -0.89 1.47 -25.66
C PRO A 79 -0.24 2.48 -24.70
N ASN A 80 -0.39 2.28 -23.39
CA ASN A 80 0.05 3.18 -22.33
C ASN A 80 1.02 2.53 -21.33
N VAL A 81 1.26 1.23 -21.43
CA VAL A 81 2.27 0.54 -20.60
C VAL A 81 2.98 -0.55 -21.38
N LYS A 82 4.26 -0.72 -21.09
CA LYS A 82 5.08 -1.78 -21.65
C LYS A 82 6.06 -2.27 -20.59
N ALA A 83 6.10 -3.58 -20.36
CA ALA A 83 7.20 -4.20 -19.63
C ALA A 83 8.37 -4.46 -20.57
N ASP A 84 9.55 -3.95 -20.20
CA ASP A 84 10.81 -4.28 -20.86
C ASP A 84 11.40 -5.58 -20.30
N PHE A 85 11.24 -5.82 -18.99
CA PHE A 85 11.50 -7.11 -18.35
C PHE A 85 10.53 -7.31 -17.18
N PRO A 86 9.98 -8.52 -16.99
CA PRO A 86 10.13 -9.72 -17.82
C PRO A 86 9.33 -9.66 -19.12
N LYS A 87 9.71 -10.50 -20.08
CA LYS A 87 8.88 -10.85 -21.24
C LYS A 87 8.04 -12.10 -20.95
N PRO A 88 6.99 -12.37 -21.76
CA PRO A 88 6.19 -13.58 -21.61
C PRO A 88 7.05 -14.85 -21.59
N ASN A 89 6.87 -15.65 -20.54
CA ASN A 89 7.55 -16.92 -20.23
C ASN A 89 9.01 -16.81 -19.78
N ASP A 90 9.53 -15.61 -19.53
CA ASP A 90 10.84 -15.45 -18.90
C ASP A 90 10.85 -16.08 -17.51
N GLU A 91 12.04 -16.56 -17.11
CA GLU A 91 12.27 -17.06 -15.76
C GLU A 91 12.49 -15.90 -14.78
N LEU A 92 11.77 -15.92 -13.66
CA LEU A 92 11.94 -15.00 -12.55
C LEU A 92 12.41 -15.76 -11.31
N ALA A 93 13.54 -15.30 -10.76
CA ALA A 93 14.00 -15.68 -9.43
C ALA A 93 13.89 -14.47 -8.50
N SER A 94 13.64 -14.72 -7.21
CA SER A 94 13.51 -13.68 -6.19
C SER A 94 14.88 -13.29 -5.59
N PRO A 95 15.18 -11.99 -5.40
CA PRO A 95 14.37 -10.83 -5.82
C PRO A 95 14.41 -10.62 -7.34
N ALA A 96 13.28 -10.22 -7.92
CA ALA A 96 13.13 -9.91 -9.33
C ALA A 96 12.93 -8.40 -9.55
N GLN A 97 13.77 -7.79 -10.38
CA GLN A 97 13.55 -6.41 -10.81
C GLN A 97 12.64 -6.40 -12.03
N ILE A 98 11.55 -5.63 -11.98
CA ILE A 98 10.61 -5.40 -13.06
C ILE A 98 10.89 -4.02 -13.65
N THR A 99 11.01 -3.94 -14.97
CA THR A 99 11.32 -2.69 -15.67
C THR A 99 10.43 -2.52 -16.89
N GLY A 100 10.21 -1.27 -17.26
CA GLY A 100 9.42 -0.93 -18.42
C GLY A 100 9.20 0.56 -18.50
N SER A 101 8.20 0.96 -19.28
CA SER A 101 7.76 2.35 -19.36
C SER A 101 6.25 2.45 -19.42
N ALA A 102 5.70 3.51 -18.85
CA ALA A 102 4.27 3.77 -18.87
C ALA A 102 3.97 5.27 -19.08
N ARG A 103 2.74 5.59 -19.47
CA ARG A 103 2.17 6.93 -19.51
C ARG A 103 0.73 6.85 -19.03
N TYR A 104 0.22 7.89 -18.37
CA TYR A 104 -1.15 7.89 -17.79
C TYR A 104 -1.46 6.79 -16.77
N TRP A 105 -0.47 6.00 -16.36
CA TRP A 105 -0.62 4.92 -15.39
C TRP A 105 -0.25 5.33 -13.97
N TYR A 106 0.60 6.36 -13.83
CA TYR A 106 1.11 6.81 -12.55
C TYR A 106 0.10 7.69 -11.81
N PHE A 107 0.04 7.50 -10.50
CA PHE A 107 -0.46 8.46 -9.53
C PHE A 107 0.57 8.56 -8.40
N GLU A 108 0.87 9.78 -7.94
CA GLU A 108 1.95 10.01 -6.97
C GLU A 108 3.29 9.34 -7.38
N ALA A 109 3.63 9.40 -8.67
CA ALA A 109 4.82 8.78 -9.26
C ALA A 109 4.87 7.23 -9.17
N SER A 110 3.75 6.56 -8.93
CA SER A 110 3.73 5.09 -8.82
C SER A 110 2.47 4.43 -9.38
N PHE A 111 2.51 3.12 -9.59
CA PHE A 111 1.35 2.29 -9.89
C PHE A 111 1.53 0.85 -9.38
N PRO A 112 0.45 0.06 -9.16
CA PRO A 112 0.56 -1.28 -8.60
C PRO A 112 1.15 -2.33 -9.55
N VAL A 113 2.04 -3.18 -9.02
CA VAL A 113 2.51 -4.42 -9.65
C VAL A 113 2.24 -5.59 -8.73
N LYS A 114 1.65 -6.66 -9.26
CA LYS A 114 1.29 -7.87 -8.52
C LYS A 114 1.90 -9.11 -9.18
N LEU A 115 2.19 -10.11 -8.38
CA LEU A 115 2.64 -11.41 -8.84
C LEU A 115 1.70 -12.49 -8.29
N LEU A 116 1.16 -13.29 -9.20
CA LEU A 116 0.35 -14.46 -8.89
C LEU A 116 1.13 -15.76 -9.08
N ASP A 117 0.88 -16.75 -8.23
CA ASP A 117 1.37 -18.12 -8.38
C ASP A 117 0.56 -18.94 -9.40
N GLU A 118 0.89 -20.22 -9.56
CA GLU A 118 0.22 -21.12 -10.51
C GLU A 118 -1.28 -21.34 -10.21
N ASN A 119 -1.70 -21.09 -8.97
CA ASN A 119 -3.08 -21.23 -8.50
C ASN A 119 -3.84 -19.90 -8.54
N GLY A 120 -3.23 -18.82 -9.03
CA GLY A 120 -3.80 -17.49 -9.06
C GLY A 120 -3.78 -16.77 -7.71
N LYS A 121 -3.04 -17.28 -6.71
CA LYS A 121 -2.88 -16.62 -5.42
C LYS A 121 -1.85 -15.50 -5.55
N GLU A 122 -2.17 -14.31 -5.02
CA GLU A 122 -1.21 -13.21 -4.91
C GLU A 122 -0.09 -13.56 -3.93
N ILE A 123 1.14 -13.58 -4.42
CA ILE A 123 2.35 -13.91 -3.64
C ILE A 123 3.29 -12.72 -3.44
N ALA A 124 3.11 -11.65 -4.21
CA ALA A 124 3.79 -10.37 -3.99
C ALA A 124 2.99 -9.22 -4.62
N ALA A 125 3.05 -8.05 -4.00
CA ALA A 125 2.50 -6.80 -4.53
C ALA A 125 3.36 -5.63 -4.08
N VAL A 126 3.83 -4.82 -5.03
CA VAL A 126 4.69 -3.65 -4.77
C VAL A 126 4.33 -2.51 -5.73
N PRO A 127 4.56 -1.25 -5.35
CA PRO A 127 4.44 -0.15 -6.29
C PRO A 127 5.63 -0.14 -7.25
N ALA A 128 5.37 -0.02 -8.55
CA ALA A 128 6.37 0.40 -9.52
C ALA A 128 6.54 1.91 -9.44
N GLN A 129 7.78 2.36 -9.29
CA GLN A 129 8.13 3.78 -9.16
C GLN A 129 8.58 4.35 -10.49
N ALA A 130 8.06 5.52 -10.86
CA ALA A 130 8.55 6.31 -11.99
C ALA A 130 10.02 6.70 -11.76
N GLN A 131 10.81 6.69 -12.84
CA GLN A 131 12.23 7.03 -12.82
C GLN A 131 12.51 8.44 -13.36
N GLY A 132 11.49 9.29 -13.46
CA GLY A 132 11.55 10.63 -14.00
C GLY A 132 10.25 11.40 -13.76
N ASP A 133 10.13 12.57 -14.38
CA ASP A 133 8.90 13.36 -14.33
C ASP A 133 7.76 12.60 -15.03
N TRP A 134 6.71 12.28 -14.27
CA TRP A 134 5.62 11.41 -14.68
C TRP A 134 4.37 12.18 -15.12
N MET A 135 4.29 13.48 -14.86
CA MET A 135 3.16 14.34 -15.24
C MET A 135 3.27 14.77 -16.71
N THR A 136 3.46 13.80 -17.61
CA THR A 136 3.68 14.02 -19.04
C THR A 136 2.83 13.07 -19.89
N ASP A 137 2.69 13.38 -21.18
CA ASP A 137 2.06 12.52 -22.19
C ASP A 137 3.04 11.48 -22.79
N GLN A 138 4.32 11.56 -22.41
CA GLN A 138 5.39 10.69 -22.88
C GLN A 138 5.48 9.43 -22.04
N PHE A 139 6.10 8.38 -22.61
CA PHE A 139 6.47 7.20 -21.84
C PHE A 139 7.58 7.53 -20.86
N VAL A 140 7.34 7.22 -19.59
CA VAL A 140 8.28 7.40 -18.50
C VAL A 140 8.72 6.03 -18.00
N PRO A 141 10.01 5.78 -17.78
CA PRO A 141 10.46 4.49 -17.27
C PRO A 141 9.99 4.23 -15.84
N PHE A 142 9.73 2.98 -15.50
CA PHE A 142 9.48 2.54 -14.13
C PHE A 142 10.41 1.41 -13.69
N LYS A 143 10.52 1.24 -12.36
CA LYS A 143 11.13 0.08 -11.72
C LYS A 143 10.27 -0.41 -10.55
N ALA A 144 10.21 -1.71 -10.36
CA ALA A 144 9.69 -2.36 -9.16
C ALA A 144 10.63 -3.50 -8.78
N ASP A 145 10.94 -3.65 -7.49
CA ASP A 145 11.68 -4.80 -6.97
C ASP A 145 10.68 -5.74 -6.27
N LEU A 146 10.49 -6.93 -6.83
CA LEU A 146 9.58 -7.94 -6.31
C LEU A 146 10.34 -9.00 -5.53
N GLU A 147 10.04 -9.11 -4.26
CA GLU A 147 10.45 -10.24 -3.42
C GLU A 147 9.29 -11.23 -3.28
N PHE A 148 9.55 -12.50 -3.57
CA PHE A 148 8.59 -13.58 -3.42
C PHE A 148 9.25 -14.89 -2.98
N ILE A 149 8.43 -15.81 -2.47
CA ILE A 149 8.85 -17.16 -2.08
C ILE A 149 7.95 -18.18 -2.75
N VAL A 150 8.54 -19.07 -3.53
CA VAL A 150 7.89 -20.26 -4.09
C VAL A 150 8.68 -21.52 -3.72
N ASP A 151 8.00 -22.63 -3.47
CA ASP A 151 8.60 -23.88 -2.99
C ASP A 151 9.09 -24.81 -4.11
N LYS A 152 8.59 -24.61 -5.33
CA LYS A 152 8.99 -25.30 -6.55
C LYS A 152 8.97 -24.35 -7.73
N ASP A 153 9.65 -24.74 -8.79
CA ASP A 153 9.50 -24.11 -10.10
C ASP A 153 8.05 -24.25 -10.55
N GLN A 154 7.44 -23.14 -10.96
CA GLN A 154 6.02 -23.10 -11.33
C GLN A 154 5.72 -21.97 -12.32
N ASN A 155 4.56 -22.01 -12.95
CA ASN A 155 4.08 -20.87 -13.71
C ASN A 155 3.61 -19.77 -12.75
N GLY A 156 3.66 -18.53 -13.21
CA GLY A 156 3.07 -17.40 -12.52
C GLY A 156 2.59 -16.35 -13.51
N THR A 157 1.91 -15.35 -12.98
CA THR A 157 1.42 -14.22 -13.77
C THR A 157 1.82 -12.92 -13.09
N LEU A 158 2.63 -12.13 -13.79
CA LEU A 158 2.93 -10.76 -13.39
C LEU A 158 1.83 -9.85 -13.94
N ILE A 159 1.23 -9.05 -13.07
CA ILE A 159 0.16 -8.11 -13.40
C ILE A 159 0.65 -6.70 -13.14
N LEU A 160 0.63 -5.85 -14.15
CA LEU A 160 0.79 -4.41 -13.97
C LEU A 160 -0.60 -3.80 -14.07
N MET A 161 -0.94 -2.93 -13.14
CA MET A 161 -2.23 -2.23 -13.09
C MET A 161 -1.98 -0.72 -13.13
N ASN A 162 -2.82 0.05 -13.82
CA ASN A 162 -2.79 1.50 -13.64
C ASN A 162 -3.24 1.83 -12.21
N ASP A 163 -2.78 2.95 -11.67
CA ASP A 163 -3.42 3.47 -10.47
C ASP A 163 -4.82 4.01 -10.81
N ASN A 164 -5.82 3.63 -10.01
CA ASN A 164 -7.23 3.98 -10.24
C ASN A 164 -7.83 4.63 -8.97
N PRO A 165 -7.51 5.92 -8.70
CA PRO A 165 -8.00 6.62 -7.51
C PRO A 165 -9.53 6.71 -7.41
N SER A 166 -10.25 6.63 -8.53
CA SER A 166 -11.72 6.67 -8.53
C SER A 166 -12.35 5.35 -8.08
N GLY A 167 -11.59 4.24 -8.09
CA GLY A 167 -12.09 2.90 -7.75
C GLY A 167 -13.16 2.35 -8.71
N LEU A 168 -13.32 2.98 -9.88
CA LEU A 168 -14.35 2.65 -10.86
C LEU A 168 -13.80 1.60 -11.84
N PRO A 169 -14.46 0.43 -12.01
CA PRO A 169 -13.96 -0.64 -12.87
C PRO A 169 -13.69 -0.23 -14.32
N GLU A 170 -14.44 0.72 -14.86
CA GLU A 170 -14.25 1.25 -16.23
C GLU A 170 -12.91 1.96 -16.44
N ASN A 171 -12.28 2.42 -15.35
CA ASN A 171 -10.98 3.08 -15.37
C ASN A 171 -9.83 2.11 -15.05
N GLU A 172 -10.14 0.84 -14.75
CA GLU A 172 -9.13 -0.17 -14.46
C GLU A 172 -8.55 -0.73 -15.76
N GLN A 173 -7.24 -0.58 -15.90
CA GLN A 173 -6.43 -1.12 -16.96
C GLN A 173 -5.36 -2.02 -16.35
N LYS A 174 -5.14 -3.17 -16.98
CA LYS A 174 -4.06 -4.06 -16.60
C LYS A 174 -3.42 -4.72 -17.81
N ILE A 175 -2.17 -5.13 -17.65
CA ILE A 175 -1.52 -6.10 -18.51
C ILE A 175 -1.10 -7.31 -17.70
N GLU A 176 -1.15 -8.48 -18.31
CA GLU A 176 -0.79 -9.75 -17.70
C GLU A 176 0.33 -10.39 -18.50
N ILE A 177 1.43 -10.71 -17.82
CA ILE A 177 2.64 -11.26 -18.40
C ILE A 177 2.85 -12.64 -17.76
N PRO A 178 2.65 -13.73 -18.50
CA PRO A 178 2.96 -15.06 -17.98
C PRO A 178 4.47 -15.15 -17.74
N VAL A 179 4.88 -15.75 -16.63
CA VAL A 179 6.28 -15.89 -16.23
C VAL A 179 6.52 -17.28 -15.66
N LYS A 180 7.77 -17.71 -15.57
CA LYS A 180 8.17 -18.95 -14.92
C LYS A 180 8.91 -18.62 -13.62
N LEU A 181 8.29 -18.92 -12.49
CA LEU A 181 8.87 -18.66 -11.18
C LEU A 181 9.85 -19.78 -10.82
N LYS A 182 11.05 -19.42 -10.38
CA LYS A 182 12.05 -20.37 -9.88
C LYS A 182 11.90 -20.57 -8.38
N ALA A 183 12.05 -21.82 -7.95
CA ALA A 183 12.02 -22.19 -6.54
C ALA A 183 12.97 -21.30 -5.71
N THR A 184 12.47 -20.75 -4.62
CA THR A 184 13.27 -19.96 -3.69
C THR A 184 13.92 -20.90 -2.69
N GLU A 185 15.24 -20.87 -2.57
CA GLU A 185 15.89 -21.53 -1.44
C GLU A 185 15.43 -20.86 -0.14
N THR A 186 14.82 -21.64 0.75
CA THR A 186 14.31 -21.14 2.02
C THR A 186 14.93 -21.82 3.21
N LEU A 187 14.85 -21.15 4.35
CA LEU A 187 15.14 -21.73 5.65
C LEU A 187 14.01 -21.39 6.63
N VAL A 188 13.89 -22.20 7.68
CA VAL A 188 12.93 -21.98 8.75
C VAL A 188 13.62 -21.26 9.89
N VAL A 189 13.04 -20.14 10.32
CA VAL A 189 13.41 -19.42 11.54
C VAL A 189 12.24 -19.44 12.51
N LYS A 190 12.53 -19.17 13.79
CA LYS A 190 11.54 -18.97 14.83
C LYS A 190 11.43 -17.48 15.14
N VAL A 191 10.21 -16.99 15.29
CA VAL A 191 9.94 -15.69 15.92
C VAL A 191 9.14 -15.94 17.19
N PHE A 192 9.35 -15.11 18.20
CA PHE A 192 8.83 -15.37 19.54
C PHE A 192 7.81 -14.31 19.93
N PHE A 193 6.62 -14.76 20.31
CA PHE A 193 5.48 -13.90 20.67
C PHE A 193 4.96 -14.20 22.07
N GLY A 194 4.24 -13.26 22.67
CA GLY A 194 3.44 -13.54 23.86
C GLY A 194 2.30 -14.51 23.53
N ASN A 195 1.78 -15.22 24.53
CA ASN A 195 0.62 -16.09 24.34
C ASN A 195 -0.30 -16.10 25.57
N GLU A 196 -1.57 -15.71 25.39
CA GLU A 196 -2.54 -15.54 26.49
C GLU A 196 -3.03 -16.87 27.06
N LYS A 197 -3.03 -17.95 26.26
CA LYS A 197 -3.49 -19.28 26.68
C LYS A 197 -2.40 -20.03 27.44
N LYS A 198 -1.14 -19.84 27.05
CA LYS A 198 0.03 -20.46 27.68
C LYS A 198 0.55 -19.65 28.87
N ASN A 199 0.25 -18.35 28.93
CA ASN A 199 0.56 -17.47 30.06
C ASN A 199 -0.69 -16.68 30.50
N PRO A 200 -1.67 -17.35 31.14
CA PRO A 200 -2.93 -16.71 31.54
C PRO A 200 -2.71 -15.51 32.46
N GLY A 201 -3.34 -14.38 32.13
CA GLY A 201 -3.21 -13.13 32.89
C GLY A 201 -1.88 -12.40 32.72
N ALA A 202 -1.01 -12.85 31.81
CA ALA A 202 0.31 -12.25 31.53
C ALA A 202 1.15 -12.01 32.80
N MET A 203 1.11 -12.96 33.74
CA MET A 203 1.77 -12.83 35.06
C MET A 203 3.29 -12.70 34.94
N ASP A 204 3.89 -13.34 33.93
CA ASP A 204 5.30 -13.18 33.58
C ASP A 204 5.42 -12.60 32.17
N CYS A 205 5.70 -11.30 32.09
CA CYS A 205 5.82 -10.58 30.83
C CYS A 205 7.06 -11.01 30.01
N SER A 206 7.98 -11.77 30.60
CA SER A 206 9.18 -12.24 29.92
C SER A 206 8.97 -13.54 29.12
N LEU A 207 7.87 -14.26 29.39
CA LEU A 207 7.54 -15.52 28.70
C LEU A 207 7.06 -15.27 27.28
N VAL A 208 7.80 -15.83 26.33
CA VAL A 208 7.50 -15.81 24.90
C VAL A 208 7.61 -17.21 24.32
N TYR A 209 6.86 -17.47 23.25
CA TYR A 209 6.74 -18.80 22.66
C TYR A 209 7.02 -18.73 21.16
N PRO A 210 7.72 -19.72 20.59
CA PRO A 210 8.11 -19.70 19.20
C PRO A 210 6.94 -20.01 18.28
N VAL A 211 6.93 -19.34 17.13
CA VAL A 211 6.23 -19.74 15.91
C VAL A 211 7.23 -19.76 14.76
N GLU A 212 7.01 -20.64 13.79
CA GLU A 212 7.92 -20.80 12.67
C GLU A 212 7.59 -19.83 11.53
N ARG A 213 8.64 -19.36 10.86
CA ARG A 213 8.57 -18.51 9.67
C ARG A 213 9.46 -19.12 8.60
N LYS A 214 8.93 -19.20 7.39
CA LYS A 214 9.70 -19.58 6.19
C LYS A 214 10.21 -18.30 5.55
N ILE A 215 11.52 -18.13 5.52
CA ILE A 215 12.16 -16.96 4.89
C ILE A 215 13.05 -17.40 3.74
N ALA A 216 13.23 -16.51 2.76
CA ALA A 216 14.23 -16.69 1.72
C ALA A 216 15.62 -16.77 2.35
N LYS A 217 16.48 -17.63 1.81
CA LYS A 217 17.86 -17.78 2.26
C LYS A 217 18.61 -16.48 1.98
N THR A 218 19.22 -15.93 3.02
CA THR A 218 19.96 -14.66 2.96
C THR A 218 21.20 -14.73 3.84
N GLN A 219 22.18 -13.85 3.58
CA GLN A 219 23.34 -13.69 4.47
C GLN A 219 22.96 -12.97 5.77
N THR A 220 21.86 -12.21 5.79
CA THR A 220 21.40 -11.42 6.93
C THR A 220 20.23 -12.08 7.66
N ILE A 221 20.36 -13.37 8.01
CA ILE A 221 19.28 -14.19 8.60
C ILE A 221 18.69 -13.52 9.86
N ALA A 222 19.55 -12.99 10.73
CA ALA A 222 19.10 -12.36 11.97
C ALA A 222 18.24 -11.11 11.75
N LEU A 223 18.59 -10.28 10.75
CA LEU A 223 17.78 -9.13 10.35
C LEU A 223 16.43 -9.59 9.78
N ALA A 224 16.45 -10.59 8.89
CA ALA A 224 15.22 -11.14 8.32
C ALA A 224 14.28 -11.71 9.39
N SER A 225 14.82 -12.41 10.42
CA SER A 225 14.02 -12.91 11.55
C SER A 225 13.38 -11.79 12.37
N LEU A 226 14.06 -10.66 12.59
CA LEU A 226 13.45 -9.53 13.27
C LEU A 226 12.37 -8.85 12.42
N ASN A 227 12.56 -8.74 11.11
CA ASN A 227 11.53 -8.21 10.23
C ASN A 227 10.27 -9.11 10.24
N GLU A 228 10.44 -10.44 10.28
CA GLU A 228 9.31 -11.36 10.46
C GLU A 228 8.65 -11.24 11.84
N LEU A 229 9.42 -10.98 12.90
CA LEU A 229 8.87 -10.73 14.24
C LEU A 229 8.00 -9.46 14.26
N ILE A 230 8.44 -8.39 13.59
CA ILE A 230 7.75 -7.10 13.56
C ILE A 230 6.41 -7.18 12.81
N LYS A 231 6.31 -8.04 11.79
CA LYS A 231 5.02 -8.32 11.10
C LYS A 231 3.95 -8.81 12.08
N GLY A 232 4.36 -9.43 13.19
CA GLY A 232 3.47 -9.93 14.22
C GLY A 232 2.89 -11.32 13.91
N PRO A 233 1.98 -11.81 14.77
CA PRO A 233 1.30 -13.08 14.57
C PRO A 233 0.29 -13.02 13.41
N THR A 234 0.13 -14.12 12.69
CA THR A 234 -0.96 -14.27 11.71
C THR A 234 -2.32 -14.36 12.39
N GLU A 235 -3.42 -14.24 11.64
CA GLU A 235 -4.77 -14.38 12.20
C GLU A 235 -4.99 -15.78 12.82
N GLU A 236 -4.44 -16.83 12.21
CA GLU A 236 -4.48 -18.19 12.76
C GLU A 236 -3.72 -18.28 14.09
N GLU A 237 -2.58 -17.62 14.20
CA GLU A 237 -1.78 -17.58 15.44
C GLU A 237 -2.48 -16.76 16.52
N LYS A 238 -3.11 -15.64 16.17
CA LYS A 238 -3.97 -14.88 17.08
C LYS A 238 -5.12 -15.74 17.61
N ASN A 239 -5.77 -16.52 16.76
CA ASN A 239 -6.80 -17.49 17.18
C ASN A 239 -6.24 -18.57 18.14
N GLN A 240 -4.94 -18.87 18.06
CA GLN A 240 -4.22 -19.74 19.00
C GLN A 240 -3.73 -19.00 20.26
N GLY A 241 -4.06 -17.71 20.40
CA GLY A 241 -3.76 -16.87 21.57
C GLY A 241 -2.42 -16.14 21.50
N TYR A 242 -1.72 -16.15 20.36
CA TYR A 242 -0.48 -15.40 20.19
C TYR A 242 -0.74 -13.90 20.00
N TYR A 243 0.10 -13.07 20.61
CA TYR A 243 0.05 -11.61 20.45
C TYR A 243 1.46 -11.02 20.47
N SER A 244 1.62 -9.84 19.87
CA SER A 244 2.87 -9.07 19.91
C SER A 244 2.68 -7.79 20.70
N ASN A 245 3.71 -7.41 21.46
CA ASN A 245 3.82 -6.09 22.09
C ASN A 245 4.59 -5.07 21.25
N ILE A 246 5.19 -5.51 20.13
CA ILE A 246 5.97 -4.68 19.20
C ILE A 246 5.01 -4.05 18.19
N ASN A 247 5.15 -2.75 17.96
CA ASN A 247 4.37 -2.04 16.97
C ASN A 247 4.76 -2.52 15.56
N THR A 248 3.78 -2.72 14.66
CA THR A 248 4.03 -3.22 13.30
C THR A 248 4.78 -2.24 12.40
N TRP A 249 4.82 -0.95 12.76
CA TRP A 249 5.62 0.07 12.08
C TRP A 249 7.05 0.20 12.63
N THR A 250 7.46 -0.70 13.53
CA THR A 250 8.82 -0.71 14.06
C THR A 250 9.83 -0.95 12.94
N THR A 251 10.90 -0.15 12.89
CA THR A 251 11.97 -0.30 11.91
C THR A 251 13.25 -0.80 12.57
N VAL A 252 13.87 -1.83 11.99
CA VAL A 252 15.23 -2.28 12.33
C VAL A 252 16.22 -1.51 11.47
N ASN A 253 17.10 -0.74 12.10
CA ASN A 253 18.16 -0.02 11.39
C ASN A 253 19.25 -1.01 10.95
N LYS A 254 19.69 -1.88 11.87
CA LYS A 254 20.80 -2.79 11.62
C LYS A 254 20.82 -3.95 12.62
N VAL A 255 21.26 -5.12 12.17
CA VAL A 255 21.69 -6.22 13.04
C VAL A 255 23.13 -6.60 12.74
N THR A 256 23.98 -6.66 13.76
CA THR A 256 25.38 -7.14 13.64
C THR A 256 25.63 -8.23 14.66
N ILE A 257 26.30 -9.30 14.27
CA ILE A 257 26.74 -10.35 15.20
C ILE A 257 28.26 -10.27 15.32
N LYS A 258 28.76 -10.05 16.53
CA LYS A 258 30.19 -10.02 16.85
C LYS A 258 30.41 -10.59 18.24
N ASP A 259 31.45 -11.40 18.41
CA ASP A 259 31.85 -11.97 19.72
C ASP A 259 30.70 -12.68 20.46
N SER A 260 29.90 -13.47 19.73
CA SER A 260 28.70 -14.15 20.24
C SER A 260 27.61 -13.22 20.81
N ALA A 261 27.66 -11.93 20.53
CA ALA A 261 26.60 -10.97 20.82
C ALA A 261 25.93 -10.49 19.53
N ALA A 262 24.59 -10.46 19.52
CA ALA A 262 23.82 -9.79 18.48
C ALA A 262 23.50 -8.36 18.94
N TYR A 263 23.88 -7.38 18.13
CA TYR A 263 23.58 -5.97 18.32
C TYR A 263 22.46 -5.61 17.36
N ALA A 264 21.26 -5.40 17.89
CA ALA A 264 20.06 -5.05 17.13
C ALA A 264 19.71 -3.59 17.40
N ASP A 265 19.94 -2.75 16.41
CA ASP A 265 19.61 -1.32 16.45
C ASP A 265 18.30 -1.05 15.73
N PHE A 266 17.43 -0.28 16.38
CA PHE A 266 16.10 0.07 15.91
C PHE A 266 15.96 1.58 15.79
N ALA A 267 15.02 2.02 14.95
CA ALA A 267 14.57 3.40 14.94
C ALA A 267 13.69 3.71 16.16
N ASN A 268 13.44 4.99 16.43
CA ASN A 268 12.58 5.46 17.54
C ASN A 268 11.18 4.82 17.55
N SER A 269 10.71 4.34 16.39
CA SER A 269 9.47 3.56 16.24
C SER A 269 9.28 2.41 17.23
N LEU A 270 10.36 1.84 17.78
CA LEU A 270 10.30 0.77 18.76
C LEU A 270 9.75 1.24 20.12
N GLU A 271 10.02 2.49 20.52
CA GLU A 271 9.57 3.07 21.79
C GLU A 271 8.31 3.94 21.65
N ASP A 272 7.85 4.18 20.42
CA ASP A 272 6.65 4.96 20.15
C ASP A 272 5.42 4.36 20.86
N GLN A 273 4.80 5.16 21.73
CA GLN A 273 3.61 4.77 22.50
C GLN A 273 3.81 3.48 23.32
N VAL A 274 5.06 3.19 23.69
CA VAL A 274 5.41 2.11 24.61
C VAL A 274 5.54 2.68 26.01
N GLY A 275 4.80 2.11 26.95
CA GLY A 275 4.87 2.46 28.35
C GLY A 275 4.51 1.26 29.22
N GLY A 276 4.97 1.29 30.47
CA GLY A 276 4.75 0.24 31.45
C GLY A 276 5.82 -0.86 31.38
N SER A 277 6.42 -1.13 32.54
CA SER A 277 7.47 -2.13 32.75
C SER A 277 7.19 -3.50 32.14
N CYS A 278 5.94 -3.97 32.22
CA CYS A 278 5.55 -5.26 31.64
C CYS A 278 5.66 -5.28 30.11
N ARG A 279 5.13 -4.26 29.43
CA ARG A 279 5.15 -4.18 27.96
C ARG A 279 6.59 -4.05 27.45
N VAL A 280 7.37 -3.23 28.13
CA VAL A 280 8.80 -3.03 27.88
C VAL A 280 9.58 -4.35 28.01
N ALA A 281 9.36 -5.09 29.09
CA ALA A 281 9.98 -6.39 29.29
C ALA A 281 9.58 -7.40 28.20
N ALA A 282 8.30 -7.42 27.82
CA ALA A 282 7.80 -8.30 26.77
C ALA A 282 8.40 -7.99 25.40
N ILE A 283 8.50 -6.71 25.01
CA ILE A 283 9.17 -6.29 23.77
C ILE A 283 10.61 -6.81 23.75
N ALA A 284 11.36 -6.57 24.83
CA ALA A 284 12.74 -7.01 24.92
C ALA A 284 12.86 -8.55 24.87
N SER A 285 11.98 -9.30 25.52
CA SER A 285 11.97 -10.77 25.46
C SER A 285 11.73 -11.30 24.04
N GLN A 286 10.74 -10.75 23.33
CA GLN A 286 10.44 -11.19 21.96
C GLN A 286 11.64 -10.99 21.02
N ILE A 287 12.32 -9.85 21.10
CA ILE A 287 13.52 -9.55 20.31
C ILE A 287 14.67 -10.48 20.72
N ARG A 288 14.94 -10.61 22.02
CA ARG A 288 16.07 -11.40 22.54
C ARG A 288 15.95 -12.87 22.18
N GLU A 289 14.80 -13.49 22.42
CA GLU A 289 14.61 -14.92 22.15
C GLU A 289 14.59 -15.22 20.65
N THR A 290 14.07 -14.30 19.83
CA THR A 290 14.18 -14.38 18.36
C THR A 290 15.65 -14.37 17.91
N LEU A 291 16.52 -13.56 18.50
CA LEU A 291 17.94 -13.53 18.10
C LEU A 291 18.78 -14.66 18.72
N LYS A 292 18.43 -15.11 19.92
CA LYS A 292 19.11 -16.23 20.60
C LYS A 292 18.78 -17.60 20.00
N GLN A 293 17.83 -17.69 19.07
CA GLN A 293 17.59 -18.92 18.31
C GLN A 293 18.85 -19.41 17.57
N PHE A 294 19.75 -18.48 17.21
CA PHE A 294 20.98 -18.79 16.51
C PHE A 294 22.03 -19.30 17.51
N PRO A 295 22.56 -20.53 17.38
CA PRO A 295 23.47 -21.12 18.38
C PRO A 295 24.75 -20.32 18.65
N THR A 296 25.16 -19.45 17.72
CA THR A 296 26.32 -18.58 17.86
C THR A 296 26.05 -17.34 18.72
N VAL A 297 24.78 -16.98 18.94
CA VAL A 297 24.34 -15.81 19.69
C VAL A 297 24.03 -16.20 21.13
N LYS A 298 24.85 -15.72 22.06
CA LYS A 298 24.70 -15.93 23.50
C LYS A 298 24.08 -14.73 24.20
N ASN A 299 24.38 -13.53 23.69
CA ASN A 299 23.93 -12.26 24.24
C ASN A 299 23.24 -11.42 23.16
N VAL A 300 22.32 -10.56 23.57
CA VAL A 300 21.62 -9.64 22.68
C VAL A 300 21.63 -8.25 23.31
N VAL A 301 22.15 -7.30 22.57
CA VAL A 301 22.14 -5.87 22.89
C VAL A 301 21.11 -5.21 21.98
N ILE A 302 20.12 -4.56 22.59
CA ILE A 302 19.12 -3.76 21.86
C ILE A 302 19.57 -2.30 21.97
N SER A 303 19.45 -1.56 20.89
CA SER A 303 19.69 -0.11 20.87
C SER A 303 18.61 0.61 20.07
N ILE A 304 18.38 1.89 20.38
CA ILE A 304 17.51 2.77 19.60
C ILE A 304 18.35 3.93 19.09
N ASN A 305 18.59 3.98 17.78
CA ASN A 305 19.48 4.93 17.14
C ASN A 305 20.85 5.04 17.85
N GLY A 306 21.42 3.89 18.20
CA GLY A 306 22.70 3.76 18.91
C GLY A 306 22.65 3.93 20.43
N ARG A 307 21.52 4.35 21.02
CA ARG A 307 21.37 4.47 22.49
C ARG A 307 21.06 3.12 23.14
N THR A 308 21.67 2.84 24.30
CA THR A 308 21.48 1.56 25.02
C THR A 308 21.05 1.69 26.48
N GLU A 309 21.28 2.83 27.13
CA GLU A 309 21.10 2.98 28.59
C GLU A 309 19.68 3.41 28.98
N ASP A 310 19.10 4.32 28.20
CA ASP A 310 17.80 4.96 28.44
C ASP A 310 16.67 4.35 27.61
N ILE A 311 16.96 3.30 26.85
CA ILE A 311 15.97 2.63 26.00
C ILE A 311 15.20 1.58 26.77
N LEU A 312 13.92 1.39 26.43
CA LEU A 312 13.10 0.31 26.99
C LEU A 312 13.24 0.22 28.52
N GLN A 313 13.14 1.36 29.20
CA GLN A 313 13.16 1.43 30.66
C GLN A 313 11.77 1.17 31.26
N PRO A 314 11.67 0.47 32.41
CA PRO A 314 10.43 0.27 33.16
C PRO A 314 9.68 1.53 33.59
#